data_AF-A0A8S4G764-F1
#
_entry.id   AF-A0A8S4G764-F1
#
_cell.length_a   1.000
_cell.length_b   1.000
_cell.length_c   1.000
_cell.angle_alpha   90.00
_cell.angle_beta   90.00
_cell.angle_gamma   90.00
#
_symmetry.space_group_name_H-M   'P 1'
#
loop_
_entity.id
_entity.type
_entity.pdbx_description
1 polymer ?
#
loop_
_entity_poly.entity_id
_entity_poly.type
_entity_poly.pdbx_seq_one_letter_code
_entity_poly.pdbx_strand_id
1 'polypeptide(L)'
;MANKCTNCGKFHSAIDGVVCGICSGTFHRECAGVLEGVVVAADWACLSCKRKRRQSNYDDTPVKGAAVSCNTNLINPIPATLSASGEIITGAHGEAGDEAVMNSTANNATLEFHVDLALEIRSFREELGSLKTHCSNEIRGVSGEFKELREEISSFKAAIFACNKRLEDMEKRVEAMETNYSSNKSPAIESLEQAIEDLKMELHDRDQDLLGNDIQISHIPESKSENPIHLVSVIALKLGMTVDERDIVSAVRVGALRPAAGAAEGAAAAAARARPSSCASRAAPPGTSCCAPCACAAASPQPTWASKENQTGST
;
A
#
# COMPACT_ATOMS: atom_id res chain seq x y z
N MET A 1 6.96 -24.23 -26.82
CA MET A 1 5.77 -23.67 -26.14
C MET A 1 6.27 -22.62 -25.16
N ALA A 2 5.68 -21.42 -25.16
CA ALA A 2 6.10 -20.36 -24.24
C ALA A 2 5.46 -20.60 -22.86
N ASN A 3 6.27 -20.59 -21.80
CA ASN A 3 5.79 -20.78 -20.43
C ASN A 3 5.38 -19.43 -19.84
N LYS A 4 4.14 -19.32 -19.35
CA LYS A 4 3.58 -18.09 -18.77
C LYS A 4 3.49 -18.24 -17.26
N CYS A 5 4.12 -17.33 -16.52
CA CYS A 5 4.10 -17.35 -15.08
C CYS A 5 2.69 -17.10 -14.54
N THR A 6 2.22 -17.98 -13.66
CA THR A 6 0.87 -17.87 -13.06
C THR A 6 0.74 -16.70 -12.07
N ASN A 7 1.85 -16.22 -11.48
CA ASN A 7 1.80 -15.11 -10.52
C ASN A 7 1.75 -13.73 -11.19
N CYS A 8 2.67 -13.44 -12.12
CA CYS A 8 2.77 -12.12 -12.75
C CYS A 8 2.26 -12.06 -14.19
N GLY A 9 1.91 -13.20 -14.79
CA GLY A 9 1.39 -13.27 -16.17
C GLY A 9 2.42 -13.05 -17.28
N LYS A 10 3.69 -12.82 -16.96
CA LYS A 10 4.76 -12.65 -17.96
C LYS A 10 5.34 -14.00 -18.41
N PHE A 11 5.91 -14.04 -19.62
CA PHE A 11 6.54 -15.24 -20.18
C PHE A 11 7.99 -15.39 -19.68
N HIS A 12 8.43 -16.63 -19.49
CA HIS A 12 9.81 -16.96 -19.08
C HIS A 12 10.42 -18.10 -19.90
N SER A 13 11.75 -18.20 -19.84
CA SER A 13 12.50 -19.33 -20.40
C SER A 13 12.17 -20.63 -19.66
N ALA A 14 12.20 -21.76 -20.37
CA ALA A 14 11.94 -23.07 -19.78
C ALA A 14 12.93 -23.45 -18.66
N ILE A 15 14.13 -22.87 -18.68
CA ILE A 15 15.20 -23.16 -17.72
C ILE A 15 15.04 -22.35 -16.41
N ASP A 16 14.35 -21.21 -16.47
CA ASP A 16 14.30 -20.22 -15.39
C ASP A 16 12.98 -20.26 -14.59
N GLY A 17 12.20 -21.31 -14.82
CA GLY A 17 10.91 -21.52 -14.17
C GLY A 17 10.96 -22.57 -13.07
N VAL A 18 10.09 -22.42 -12.07
CA VAL A 18 9.77 -23.47 -11.10
C VAL A 18 8.33 -23.93 -11.31
N VAL A 19 8.10 -25.24 -11.20
CA VAL A 19 6.78 -25.85 -11.38
C VAL A 19 6.25 -26.29 -10.02
N CYS A 20 5.03 -25.89 -9.70
CA CYS A 20 4.38 -26.32 -8.47
C CYS A 20 3.96 -27.80 -8.59
N GLY A 21 4.39 -28.66 -7.66
CA GLY A 21 4.02 -30.08 -7.65
C GLY A 21 2.52 -30.36 -7.45
N ILE A 22 1.76 -29.39 -6.91
CA ILE A 22 0.32 -29.54 -6.61
C ILE A 22 -0.57 -29.07 -7.78
N CYS A 23 -0.42 -27.83 -8.24
CA CYS A 23 -1.28 -27.26 -9.30
C CYS A 23 -0.65 -27.26 -10.70
N SER A 24 0.57 -27.80 -10.85
CA SER A 24 1.36 -27.81 -12.09
C SER A 24 1.57 -26.44 -12.78
N GLY A 25 1.27 -25.35 -12.08
CA GLY A 25 1.54 -23.98 -12.54
C GLY A 25 3.04 -23.69 -12.60
N THR A 26 3.44 -22.90 -13.60
CA THR A 26 4.83 -22.45 -13.79
C THR A 26 5.02 -21.02 -13.25
N PHE A 27 6.14 -20.77 -12.60
CA PHE A 27 6.44 -19.49 -11.95
C PHE A 27 7.88 -19.06 -12.23
N HIS A 28 8.12 -17.75 -12.36
CA HIS A 28 9.49 -17.23 -12.27
C HIS A 28 10.08 -17.58 -10.90
N ARG A 29 11.38 -17.88 -10.84
CA ARG A 29 12.10 -18.07 -9.57
C ARG A 29 11.89 -16.90 -8.60
N GLU A 30 12.01 -15.67 -9.10
CA GLU A 30 11.76 -14.45 -8.32
C GLU A 30 10.32 -14.36 -7.80
N CYS A 31 9.33 -14.64 -8.65
CA CYS A 31 7.92 -14.65 -8.27
C CYS A 31 7.58 -15.74 -7.24
N ALA A 32 8.37 -16.82 -7.22
CA ALA A 32 8.27 -17.92 -6.28
C ALA A 32 9.10 -17.69 -5.00
N GLY A 33 9.90 -16.62 -4.91
CA GLY A 33 10.80 -16.36 -3.80
C GLY A 33 11.98 -17.33 -3.70
N VAL A 34 12.38 -17.96 -4.81
CA VAL A 34 13.52 -18.89 -4.86
C VAL A 34 14.76 -18.13 -5.30
N LEU A 35 15.80 -18.13 -4.46
CA LEU A 35 17.09 -17.52 -4.79
C LEU A 35 17.78 -18.26 -5.95
N GLU A 36 18.58 -17.52 -6.72
CA GLU A 36 19.38 -18.07 -7.81
C GLU A 36 20.40 -19.10 -7.27
N GLY A 37 20.61 -20.20 -8.00
CA GLY A 37 21.52 -21.28 -7.59
C GLY A 37 20.96 -22.31 -6.59
N VAL A 38 19.79 -22.07 -5.97
CA VAL A 38 19.15 -23.08 -5.11
C VAL A 38 18.43 -24.13 -5.96
N VAL A 39 18.72 -25.41 -5.68
CA VAL A 39 18.01 -26.56 -6.26
C VAL A 39 16.65 -26.68 -5.56
N VAL A 40 15.58 -26.61 -6.34
CA VAL A 40 14.21 -26.69 -5.83
C VAL A 40 13.80 -28.17 -5.73
N ALA A 41 13.31 -28.58 -4.56
CA ALA A 41 12.82 -29.94 -4.35
C ALA A 41 11.59 -30.23 -5.22
N ALA A 42 11.42 -31.49 -5.63
CA ALA A 42 10.33 -31.91 -6.52
C ALA A 42 8.92 -31.74 -5.89
N ASP A 43 8.85 -31.63 -4.57
CA ASP A 43 7.62 -31.41 -3.79
C ASP A 43 7.33 -29.92 -3.52
N TRP A 44 8.07 -29.01 -4.15
CA TRP A 44 7.84 -27.57 -3.98
C TRP A 44 6.41 -27.17 -4.38
N ALA A 45 5.81 -26.34 -3.53
CA ALA A 45 4.45 -25.85 -3.72
C ALA A 45 4.42 -24.31 -3.75
N CYS A 46 3.65 -23.74 -4.68
CA CYS A 46 3.45 -22.31 -4.75
C CYS A 46 2.71 -21.77 -3.51
N LEU A 47 2.80 -20.46 -3.24
CA LEU A 47 2.20 -19.83 -2.06
C LEU A 47 0.69 -20.09 -1.95
N SER A 48 -0.02 -20.09 -3.08
CA SER A 48 -1.46 -20.38 -3.13
C SER A 48 -1.77 -21.82 -2.72
N CYS A 49 -0.99 -22.79 -3.18
CA CYS A 49 -1.13 -24.20 -2.79
C CYS A 49 -0.65 -24.45 -1.36
N LYS A 50 0.39 -23.75 -0.91
CA LYS A 50 0.91 -23.85 0.47
C LYS A 50 -0.12 -23.34 1.49
N ARG A 51 -0.85 -22.25 1.20
CA ARG A 51 -1.96 -21.76 2.04
C ARG A 51 -3.17 -22.70 2.04
N LYS A 52 -3.44 -23.39 0.91
CA LYS A 52 -4.56 -24.34 0.78
C LYS A 52 -4.27 -25.71 1.37
N ARG A 53 -3.00 -26.09 1.49
CA ARG A 53 -2.61 -27.31 2.20
C ARG A 53 -3.04 -27.09 3.63
N ARG A 54 -4.18 -27.70 4.01
CA ARG A 54 -4.60 -27.78 5.40
C ARG A 54 -3.36 -28.21 6.16
N GLN A 55 -2.87 -27.34 7.03
CA GLN A 55 -1.80 -27.67 7.95
C GLN A 55 -2.31 -28.91 8.66
N SER A 56 -1.79 -30.06 8.25
CA SER A 56 -2.26 -31.34 8.77
C SER A 56 -2.12 -31.20 10.28
N ASN A 57 -3.23 -31.32 10.99
CA ASN A 57 -3.29 -31.38 12.44
C ASN A 57 -2.18 -32.33 12.90
N TYR A 58 -1.03 -31.75 13.25
CA TYR A 58 -0.06 -32.41 14.10
C TYR A 58 -0.62 -32.17 15.50
N ASP A 59 -1.61 -33.00 15.84
CA ASP A 59 -2.23 -33.09 17.17
C ASP A 59 -1.23 -33.76 18.13
N ASP A 60 -0.05 -33.16 18.32
CA ASP A 60 0.98 -33.59 19.27
C ASP A 60 1.69 -32.40 19.95
N THR A 61 0.95 -31.30 20.19
CA THR A 61 1.32 -30.35 21.25
C THR A 61 0.34 -30.49 22.41
N PRO A 62 0.79 -30.94 23.61
CA PRO A 62 -0.09 -31.09 24.76
C PRO A 62 -0.38 -29.71 25.35
N VAL A 63 -1.39 -29.02 24.83
CA VAL A 63 -1.84 -27.75 25.41
C VAL A 63 -2.80 -28.05 26.57
N LYS A 64 -2.25 -28.10 27.79
CA LYS A 64 -3.02 -27.90 29.02
C LYS A 64 -3.59 -26.48 28.99
N GLY A 65 -4.89 -26.37 28.78
CA GLY A 65 -5.62 -25.11 28.87
C GLY A 65 -7.04 -25.37 29.34
N ALA A 66 -7.24 -25.30 30.65
CA ALA A 66 -8.56 -25.34 31.26
C ALA A 66 -9.41 -24.19 30.73
N ALA A 67 -10.66 -24.51 30.38
CA ALA A 67 -11.69 -23.53 30.09
C ALA A 67 -11.98 -22.73 31.37
N VAL A 68 -11.80 -21.41 31.31
CA VAL A 68 -12.46 -20.47 32.22
C VAL A 68 -13.20 -19.47 31.37
N SER A 69 -14.53 -19.62 31.42
CA SER A 69 -15.52 -18.72 30.85
C SER A 69 -15.37 -17.33 31.46
N CYS A 70 -15.34 -16.31 30.61
CA CYS A 70 -15.37 -14.92 31.03
C CYS A 70 -16.80 -14.52 31.41
N ASN A 71 -16.96 -13.91 32.59
CA ASN A 71 -18.01 -12.92 32.78
C ASN A 71 -17.47 -11.75 33.61
N THR A 72 -17.67 -10.55 33.07
CA THR A 72 -17.24 -9.25 33.57
C THR A 72 -18.18 -8.76 34.68
N ASN A 73 -17.63 -8.31 35.81
CA ASN A 73 -17.82 -6.93 36.31
C ASN A 73 -17.20 -6.68 37.71
N LEU A 74 -16.42 -5.59 37.73
CA LEU A 74 -16.31 -4.55 38.78
C LEU A 74 -15.49 -4.78 40.08
N ILE A 75 -14.66 -3.74 40.31
CA ILE A 75 -14.12 -3.15 41.57
C ILE A 75 -12.70 -3.57 42.04
N ASN A 76 -11.77 -2.60 41.88
CA ASN A 76 -10.45 -2.30 42.50
C ASN A 76 -10.20 -2.79 43.96
N PRO A 77 -9.00 -2.56 44.55
CA PRO A 77 -7.61 -2.71 44.08
C PRO A 77 -6.73 -3.52 45.08
N ILE A 78 -5.48 -3.75 44.70
CA ILE A 78 -4.38 -4.43 45.41
C ILE A 78 -4.21 -3.96 46.88
N PRO A 79 -3.90 -4.87 47.83
CA PRO A 79 -2.54 -4.89 48.37
C PRO A 79 -1.91 -6.28 48.45
N ALA A 80 -0.59 -6.28 48.29
CA ALA A 80 0.31 -7.42 48.44
C ALA A 80 0.25 -8.05 49.85
N THR A 81 0.15 -9.38 49.93
CA THR A 81 0.70 -10.21 51.03
C THR A 81 0.47 -11.70 50.73
N LEU A 82 1.52 -12.42 50.30
CA LEU A 82 1.67 -13.88 50.41
C LEU A 82 3.18 -14.07 50.68
N SER A 83 3.65 -14.15 51.92
CA SER A 83 3.41 -15.19 52.92
C SER A 83 3.77 -16.58 52.38
N ALA A 84 5.09 -16.83 52.30
CA ALA A 84 5.67 -18.16 52.18
C ALA A 84 6.22 -18.55 53.55
N SER A 85 5.41 -19.25 54.33
CA SER A 85 5.81 -19.90 55.58
C SER A 85 6.51 -21.20 55.23
N GLY A 86 7.84 -21.21 55.32
CA GLY A 86 8.68 -22.40 55.34
C GLY A 86 9.58 -22.33 56.55
N GLU A 87 9.03 -22.62 57.73
CA GLU A 87 9.79 -22.79 58.97
C GLU A 87 10.68 -24.03 58.87
N ILE A 88 11.99 -23.83 58.82
CA ILE A 88 12.99 -24.85 59.13
C ILE A 88 13.30 -24.70 60.62
N ILE A 89 12.79 -25.65 61.40
CA ILE A 89 13.07 -25.78 62.83
C ILE A 89 14.54 -26.20 62.99
N THR A 90 15.37 -25.32 63.53
CA THR A 90 16.70 -25.63 64.07
C THR A 90 16.86 -24.98 65.45
N GLY A 91 17.22 -25.78 66.44
CA GLY A 91 17.45 -25.41 67.84
C GLY A 91 17.30 -26.68 68.69
N ALA A 92 18.34 -27.50 68.91
CA ALA A 92 19.50 -27.31 69.77
C ALA A 92 19.21 -27.52 71.27
N HIS A 93 20.04 -28.37 71.89
CA HIS A 93 20.18 -28.73 73.32
C HIS A 93 19.10 -29.62 73.95
N GLY A 94 19.41 -30.68 74.73
CA GLY A 94 20.68 -31.21 75.22
C GLY A 94 20.47 -32.49 76.04
N GLU A 95 21.56 -33.24 76.17
CA GLU A 95 21.99 -34.15 77.25
C GLU A 95 20.98 -35.03 78.03
N ALA A 96 21.23 -36.34 78.07
CA ALA A 96 21.82 -37.04 79.23
C ALA A 96 21.77 -38.58 79.07
N GLY A 97 22.91 -39.22 79.36
CA GLY A 97 23.05 -40.58 79.93
C GLY A 97 22.50 -41.79 79.16
N ASP A 98 23.33 -42.76 78.80
CA ASP A 98 23.70 -43.82 79.76
C ASP A 98 24.83 -44.72 79.20
N GLU A 99 25.58 -45.31 80.12
CA GLU A 99 26.77 -46.12 79.91
C GLU A 99 26.51 -47.45 79.18
N ALA A 100 27.45 -47.87 78.32
CA ALA A 100 27.78 -49.29 78.18
C ALA A 100 29.21 -49.46 77.66
N VAL A 101 30.07 -49.87 78.59
CA VAL A 101 31.40 -50.43 78.43
C VAL A 101 31.40 -51.61 77.45
N MET A 102 32.23 -51.59 76.41
CA MET A 102 32.79 -52.82 75.81
C MET A 102 34.13 -52.61 75.10
N ASN A 103 35.17 -53.17 75.75
CA ASN A 103 36.36 -53.84 75.23
C ASN A 103 37.21 -53.22 74.11
N SER A 104 38.44 -52.85 74.49
CA SER A 104 39.56 -52.52 73.61
C SER A 104 40.72 -53.46 73.87
N THR A 105 40.92 -54.51 73.05
CA THR A 105 42.25 -55.17 72.93
C THR A 105 42.40 -55.99 71.63
N ALA A 106 42.18 -55.40 70.45
CA ALA A 106 42.48 -56.06 69.17
C ALA A 106 42.80 -55.09 68.00
N ASN A 107 43.25 -53.84 68.27
CA ASN A 107 43.28 -52.76 67.27
C ASN A 107 44.69 -52.15 67.05
N ASN A 108 45.68 -52.95 66.66
CA ASN A 108 47.00 -52.39 66.31
C ASN A 108 47.49 -52.68 64.88
N ALA A 109 46.75 -53.47 64.09
CA ALA A 109 46.97 -53.61 62.64
C ALA A 109 45.89 -52.89 61.81
N THR A 110 44.73 -52.61 62.41
CA THR A 110 43.65 -51.77 61.86
C THR A 110 43.97 -50.28 61.88
N LEU A 111 44.99 -49.84 62.65
CA LEU A 111 45.27 -48.44 62.91
C LEU A 111 45.85 -47.70 61.68
N GLU A 112 46.70 -48.35 60.87
CA GLU A 112 47.19 -47.76 59.61
C GLU A 112 46.07 -47.62 58.56
N PHE A 113 45.24 -48.66 58.38
CA PHE A 113 44.08 -48.59 57.47
C PHE A 113 43.04 -47.54 57.90
N HIS A 114 42.88 -47.33 59.21
CA HIS A 114 41.96 -46.32 59.74
C HIS A 114 42.45 -44.89 59.53
N VAL A 115 43.76 -44.69 59.46
CA VAL A 115 44.37 -43.38 59.16
C VAL A 115 44.19 -43.05 57.68
N ASP A 116 44.45 -43.99 56.78
CA ASP A 116 44.25 -43.79 55.33
C ASP A 116 42.78 -43.50 55.01
N LEU A 117 41.84 -44.28 55.59
CA LEU A 117 40.41 -44.03 55.44
C LEU A 117 39.99 -42.66 56.03
N ALA A 118 40.57 -42.23 57.15
CA ALA A 118 40.26 -40.93 57.74
C ALA A 118 40.78 -39.76 56.89
N LEU A 119 41.94 -39.93 56.23
CA LEU A 119 42.47 -38.97 55.27
C LEU A 119 41.61 -38.90 54.01
N GLU A 120 41.15 -40.04 53.50
CA GLU A 120 40.27 -40.12 52.35
C GLU A 120 38.89 -39.50 52.64
N ILE A 121 38.29 -39.77 53.80
CA ILE A 121 37.04 -39.12 54.24
C ILE A 121 37.22 -37.60 54.37
N ARG A 122 38.40 -37.13 54.83
CA ARG A 122 38.70 -35.71 54.89
C ARG A 122 38.78 -35.10 53.49
N SER A 123 39.48 -35.75 52.57
CA SER A 123 39.56 -35.34 51.15
C SER A 123 38.16 -35.25 50.53
N PHE A 124 37.32 -36.27 50.70
CA PHE A 124 35.94 -36.26 50.19
C PHE A 124 35.09 -35.14 50.80
N ARG A 125 35.26 -34.82 52.08
CA ARG A 125 34.56 -33.69 52.72
C ARG A 125 35.01 -32.35 52.16
N GLU A 126 36.29 -32.19 51.86
CA GLU A 126 36.83 -31.00 51.21
C GLU A 126 36.30 -30.87 49.77
N GLU A 127 36.26 -31.96 49.01
CA GLU A 127 35.67 -32.00 47.66
C GLU A 127 34.17 -31.68 47.66
N LEU A 128 33.40 -32.26 48.59
CA LEU A 128 31.97 -31.94 48.75
C LEU A 128 31.76 -30.49 49.19
N GLY A 129 32.64 -29.97 50.05
CA GLY A 129 32.65 -28.56 50.43
C GLY A 129 32.90 -27.67 49.22
N SER A 130 33.92 -28.00 48.42
CA SER A 130 34.24 -27.31 47.17
C SER A 130 33.08 -27.34 46.19
N LEU A 131 32.50 -28.52 45.91
CA LEU A 131 31.36 -28.68 45.02
C LEU A 131 30.13 -27.89 45.51
N LYS A 132 29.87 -27.89 46.81
CA LYS A 132 28.79 -27.08 47.41
C LYS A 132 29.02 -25.59 47.18
N THR A 133 30.24 -25.10 47.38
CA THR A 133 30.57 -23.68 47.12
C THR A 133 30.47 -23.34 45.64
N HIS A 134 30.93 -24.22 44.76
CA HIS A 134 30.81 -24.05 43.31
C HIS A 134 29.34 -23.98 42.89
N CYS A 135 28.52 -24.95 43.28
CA CYS A 135 27.08 -24.95 42.99
C CYS A 135 26.38 -23.71 43.55
N SER A 136 26.71 -23.29 44.77
CA SER A 136 26.18 -22.06 45.36
C SER A 136 26.59 -20.81 44.58
N ASN A 137 27.80 -20.78 44.02
CA ASN A 137 28.28 -19.68 43.20
C ASN A 137 27.56 -19.65 41.85
N GLU A 138 27.37 -20.79 41.19
CA GLU A 138 26.63 -20.91 39.92
C GLU A 138 25.16 -20.49 40.09
N ILE A 139 24.48 -20.96 41.15
CA ILE A 139 23.10 -20.55 41.45
C ILE A 139 23.02 -19.03 41.68
N ARG A 140 24.03 -18.46 42.36
CA ARG A 140 24.11 -17.01 42.58
C ARG A 140 24.37 -16.26 41.26
N GLY A 141 25.21 -16.79 40.38
CA GLY A 141 25.49 -16.24 39.05
C GLY A 141 24.23 -16.20 38.18
N VAL A 142 23.56 -17.35 38.03
CA VAL A 142 22.29 -17.46 37.31
C VAL A 142 21.22 -16.53 37.91
N SER A 143 21.15 -16.44 39.24
CA SER A 143 20.23 -15.51 39.91
C SER A 143 20.55 -14.04 39.64
N GLY A 144 21.82 -13.71 39.37
CA GLY A 144 22.26 -12.38 38.93
C GLY A 144 21.79 -12.08 37.51
N GLU A 145 22.08 -12.98 36.57
CA GLU A 145 21.66 -12.85 35.16
C GLU A 145 20.14 -12.72 35.02
N PHE A 146 19.36 -13.48 35.81
CA PHE A 146 17.90 -13.35 35.83
C PHE A 146 17.40 -11.99 36.33
N LYS A 147 18.15 -11.32 37.22
CA LYS A 147 17.82 -9.97 37.67
C LYS A 147 18.12 -8.95 36.59
N GLU A 148 19.28 -9.05 35.94
CA GLU A 148 19.66 -8.20 34.81
C GLU A 148 18.66 -8.33 33.66
N LEU A 149 18.30 -9.55 33.27
CA LEU A 149 17.28 -9.79 32.24
C LEU A 149 15.93 -9.17 32.63
N ARG A 150 15.55 -9.23 33.91
CA ARG A 150 14.29 -8.61 34.38
C ARG A 150 14.35 -7.08 34.27
N GLU A 151 15.49 -6.48 34.57
CA GLU A 151 15.72 -5.04 34.43
C GLU A 151 15.68 -4.62 32.95
N GLU A 152 16.33 -5.38 32.06
CA GLU A 152 16.27 -5.17 30.62
C GLU A 152 14.84 -5.27 30.09
N ILE A 153 14.09 -6.32 30.46
CA ILE A 153 12.67 -6.47 30.08
C ILE A 153 11.85 -5.27 30.58
N SER A 154 12.11 -4.78 31.79
CA SER A 154 11.43 -3.61 32.34
C SER A 154 11.73 -2.34 31.54
N SER A 155 13.01 -2.12 31.19
CA SER A 155 13.45 -0.99 30.37
C SER A 155 12.86 -1.05 28.95
N PHE A 156 12.83 -2.24 28.36
CA PHE A 156 12.28 -2.47 27.03
C PHE A 156 10.77 -2.22 26.99
N LYS A 157 10.03 -2.67 28.03
CA LYS A 157 8.61 -2.35 28.18
C LYS A 157 8.38 -0.84 28.24
N ALA A 158 9.18 -0.12 29.01
CA ALA A 158 9.07 1.34 29.09
C ALA A 158 9.33 2.02 27.72
N ALA A 159 10.33 1.55 26.98
CA ALA A 159 10.61 2.03 25.63
C ALA A 159 9.45 1.76 24.65
N ILE A 160 8.84 0.56 24.70
CA ILE A 160 7.65 0.23 23.90
C ILE A 160 6.48 1.16 24.25
N PHE A 161 6.19 1.38 25.54
CA PHE A 161 5.10 2.28 25.95
C PHE A 161 5.34 3.71 25.45
N ALA A 162 6.58 4.21 25.51
CA ALA A 162 6.93 5.51 24.97
C ALA A 162 6.75 5.57 23.44
N CYS A 163 7.10 4.50 22.72
CA CYS A 163 6.90 4.39 21.28
C CYS A 163 5.41 4.40 20.91
N ASN A 164 4.59 3.59 21.60
CA ASN A 164 3.16 3.53 21.38
C ASN A 164 2.49 4.89 21.61
N LYS A 165 2.87 5.60 22.68
CA LYS A 165 2.38 6.95 22.93
C LYS A 165 2.72 7.92 21.79
N ARG A 166 3.95 7.87 21.26
CA ARG A 166 4.35 8.69 20.11
C ARG A 166 3.57 8.34 18.85
N LEU A 167 3.25 7.06 18.63
CA LEU A 167 2.42 6.62 17.52
C LEU A 167 0.99 7.15 17.65
N GLU A 168 0.39 7.08 18.84
CA GLU A 168 -0.94 7.67 19.10
C GLU A 168 -0.96 9.18 18.86
N ASP A 169 0.09 9.91 19.25
CA ASP A 169 0.21 11.34 19.00
C ASP A 169 0.37 11.65 17.51
N MET A 170 1.10 10.81 16.76
CA MET A 170 1.21 10.91 15.31
C MET A 170 -0.12 10.62 14.62
N GLU A 171 -0.84 9.59 15.06
CA GLU A 171 -2.16 9.22 14.54
C GLU A 171 -3.15 10.37 14.72
N LYS A 172 -3.23 10.96 15.92
CA LYS A 172 -4.07 12.15 16.18
C LYS A 172 -3.72 13.35 15.31
N ARG A 173 -2.43 13.57 15.04
CA ARG A 173 -1.98 14.67 14.16
C ARG A 173 -2.37 14.42 12.71
N VAL A 174 -2.28 13.18 12.24
CA VAL A 174 -2.72 12.79 10.90
C VAL A 174 -4.23 12.93 10.78
N GLU A 175 -4.99 12.44 11.76
CA GLU A 175 -6.44 12.59 11.80
C GLU A 175 -6.88 14.06 11.78
N ALA A 176 -6.22 14.92 12.55
CA ALA A 176 -6.47 16.36 12.53
C ALA A 176 -6.13 16.99 11.16
N MET A 177 -5.04 16.55 10.52
CA MET A 177 -4.66 17.01 9.18
C MET A 177 -5.68 16.56 8.11
N GLU A 178 -6.15 15.32 8.17
CA GLU A 178 -7.15 14.77 7.25
C GLU A 178 -8.52 15.43 7.42
N THR A 179 -8.91 15.68 8.67
CA THR A 179 -10.13 16.42 9.00
C THR A 179 -10.05 17.84 8.46
N ASN A 180 -8.93 18.52 8.69
CA ASN A 180 -8.67 19.86 8.16
C ASN A 180 -8.60 19.88 6.63
N TYR A 181 -8.06 18.86 5.98
CA TYR A 181 -8.03 18.80 4.51
C TYR A 181 -9.43 18.57 3.93
N SER A 182 -10.22 17.70 4.54
CA SER A 182 -11.60 17.45 4.13
C SER A 182 -12.50 18.67 4.34
N SER A 183 -12.32 19.42 5.44
CA SER A 183 -13.09 20.64 5.72
C SER A 183 -12.56 21.88 4.97
N ASN A 184 -11.25 21.95 4.70
CA ASN A 184 -10.60 23.02 3.95
C ASN A 184 -10.49 22.72 2.44
N LYS A 185 -11.19 21.70 1.91
CA LYS A 185 -11.67 21.79 0.53
C LYS A 185 -12.53 23.03 0.48
N SER A 186 -11.87 24.15 0.20
CA SER A 186 -12.45 25.45 0.42
C SER A 186 -13.71 25.52 -0.43
N PRO A 187 -14.85 25.96 0.13
CA PRO A 187 -16.05 26.20 -0.68
C PRO A 187 -15.73 27.17 -1.83
N ALA A 188 -14.67 27.98 -1.71
CA ALA A 188 -14.15 28.80 -2.80
C ALA A 188 -13.60 27.96 -3.97
N ILE A 189 -12.90 26.84 -3.71
CA ILE A 189 -12.40 25.94 -4.76
C ILE A 189 -13.57 25.27 -5.46
N GLU A 190 -14.54 24.72 -4.72
CA GLU A 190 -15.74 24.11 -5.32
C GLU A 190 -16.53 25.13 -6.14
N SER A 191 -16.70 26.36 -5.64
CA SER A 191 -17.36 27.43 -6.39
C SER A 191 -16.59 27.83 -7.65
N LEU A 192 -15.26 27.78 -7.62
CA LEU A 192 -14.42 28.09 -8.76
C LEU A 192 -14.45 26.97 -9.80
N GLU A 193 -14.43 25.71 -9.37
CA GLU A 193 -14.59 24.54 -10.24
C GLU A 193 -15.95 24.56 -10.93
N GLN A 194 -17.02 24.89 -10.20
CA GLN A 194 -18.35 25.06 -10.79
C GLN A 194 -18.37 26.19 -11.81
N ALA A 195 -17.80 27.36 -11.49
CA ALA A 195 -17.73 28.48 -12.44
C ALA A 195 -16.91 28.14 -13.69
N ILE A 196 -15.84 27.36 -13.56
CA ILE A 196 -15.05 26.87 -14.70
C ILE A 196 -15.91 25.95 -15.57
N GLU A 197 -16.71 25.07 -14.98
CA GLU A 197 -17.58 24.17 -15.72
C GLU A 197 -18.70 24.93 -16.45
N ASP A 198 -19.33 25.91 -15.79
CA ASP A 198 -20.34 26.77 -16.38
C ASP A 198 -19.78 27.55 -17.58
N LEU A 199 -18.58 28.12 -17.45
CA LEU A 199 -17.91 28.85 -18.53
C LEU A 199 -17.53 27.93 -19.70
N LYS A 200 -17.14 26.68 -19.44
CA LYS A 200 -16.87 25.70 -20.50
C LYS A 200 -18.13 25.34 -21.27
N MET A 201 -19.26 25.16 -20.57
CA MET A 201 -20.54 24.92 -21.21
C MET A 201 -20.94 26.12 -22.08
N GLU A 202 -20.82 27.35 -21.56
CA GLU A 202 -21.13 28.56 -22.33
C GLU A 202 -20.26 28.69 -23.58
N LEU A 203 -18.95 28.41 -23.48
CA LEU A 203 -18.06 28.41 -24.65
C LEU A 203 -18.48 27.35 -25.68
N HIS A 204 -18.81 26.15 -25.23
CA HIS A 204 -19.26 25.08 -26.13
C HIS A 204 -20.56 25.45 -26.84
N ASP A 205 -21.52 26.03 -26.13
CA ASP A 205 -22.80 26.48 -26.70
C ASP A 205 -22.57 27.58 -27.75
N ARG A 206 -21.71 28.57 -27.44
CA ARG A 206 -21.36 29.63 -28.39
C ARG A 206 -20.63 29.11 -29.63
N ASP A 207 -19.71 28.16 -29.46
CA ASP A 207 -19.02 27.53 -30.59
C ASP A 207 -20.01 26.72 -31.46
N GLN A 208 -20.95 26.01 -30.84
CA GLN A 208 -21.99 25.27 -31.55
C GLN A 208 -22.95 26.21 -32.30
N ASP A 209 -23.31 27.35 -31.72
CA ASP A 209 -24.13 28.38 -32.37
C ASP A 209 -23.40 28.97 -33.59
N LEU A 210 -22.09 29.20 -33.48
CA LEU A 210 -21.26 29.69 -34.59
C LEU A 210 -21.13 28.66 -35.72
N LEU A 211 -21.07 27.37 -35.38
CA LEU A 211 -21.00 26.27 -36.35
C LEU A 211 -22.38 25.88 -36.91
N GLY A 212 -23.49 26.31 -36.29
CA GLY A 212 -24.84 25.96 -36.74
C GLY A 212 -25.17 26.39 -38.17
N ASN A 213 -24.47 27.42 -38.67
CA ASN A 213 -24.62 27.90 -40.05
C ASN A 213 -23.59 27.28 -41.02
N ASP A 214 -22.67 26.46 -40.53
CA ASP A 214 -21.61 25.84 -41.33
C ASP A 214 -22.05 24.44 -41.77
N ILE A 215 -22.17 24.24 -43.09
CA ILE A 215 -22.55 22.96 -43.71
C ILE A 215 -21.28 22.32 -44.27
N GLN A 216 -21.03 21.06 -43.87
CA GLN A 216 -19.94 20.25 -44.42
C GLN A 216 -20.47 19.25 -45.45
N ILE A 217 -20.05 19.40 -46.70
CA ILE A 217 -20.38 18.50 -47.79
C ILE A 217 -19.16 17.64 -48.10
N SER A 218 -19.22 16.37 -47.71
CA SER A 218 -18.14 15.42 -47.94
C SER A 218 -18.31 14.68 -49.28
N HIS A 219 -17.24 14.07 -49.78
CA HIS A 219 -17.26 13.17 -50.96
C HIS A 219 -17.44 13.84 -52.32
N ILE A 220 -17.04 15.11 -52.46
CA ILE A 220 -17.04 15.77 -53.76
C ILE A 220 -15.68 15.53 -54.45
N PRO A 221 -15.64 14.89 -55.65
CA PRO A 221 -14.40 14.72 -56.41
C PRO A 221 -13.77 16.08 -56.73
N GLU A 222 -12.44 16.15 -56.71
CA GLU A 222 -11.69 17.38 -56.94
C GLU A 222 -11.36 17.56 -58.42
N SER A 223 -11.62 18.75 -58.96
CA SER A 223 -11.26 19.12 -60.34
C SER A 223 -10.54 20.48 -60.36
N LYS A 224 -9.54 20.64 -61.25
CA LYS A 224 -8.57 21.75 -61.19
C LYS A 224 -9.16 23.15 -61.41
N SER A 225 -10.41 23.27 -61.82
CA SER A 225 -11.04 24.55 -62.20
C SER A 225 -12.50 24.63 -61.77
N GLU A 226 -12.86 24.02 -60.64
CA GLU A 226 -14.22 24.12 -60.11
C GLU A 226 -14.38 25.34 -59.20
N ASN A 227 -15.60 25.91 -59.23
CA ASN A 227 -16.02 26.92 -58.29
C ASN A 227 -16.84 26.25 -57.16
N PRO A 228 -16.38 26.27 -55.89
CA PRO A 228 -17.09 25.69 -54.75
C PRO A 228 -18.52 26.21 -54.57
N ILE A 229 -18.77 27.49 -54.88
CA ILE A 229 -20.09 28.12 -54.73
C ILE A 229 -21.08 27.44 -55.68
N HIS A 230 -20.70 27.28 -56.96
CA HIS A 230 -21.53 26.60 -57.95
C HIS A 230 -21.79 25.13 -57.60
N LEU A 231 -20.81 24.43 -57.01
CA LEU A 231 -21.00 23.06 -56.54
C LEU A 231 -22.08 22.98 -55.46
N VAL A 232 -22.09 23.90 -54.49
CA VAL A 232 -23.14 23.98 -53.46
C VAL A 232 -24.51 24.23 -54.09
N SER A 233 -24.63 25.17 -55.04
CA SER A 233 -25.89 25.45 -55.74
C SER A 233 -26.41 24.24 -56.52
N VAL A 234 -25.53 23.51 -57.24
CA VAL A 234 -25.93 22.29 -57.96
C VAL A 234 -26.41 21.22 -56.99
N ILE A 235 -25.71 21.02 -55.87
CA ILE A 235 -26.11 20.02 -54.86
C ILE A 235 -27.46 20.41 -54.24
N ALA A 236 -27.65 21.67 -53.87
CA ALA A 236 -28.93 22.17 -53.36
C ALA A 236 -30.08 21.91 -54.35
N LEU A 237 -29.88 22.25 -55.63
CA LEU A 237 -30.87 21.98 -56.69
C LEU A 237 -31.17 20.49 -56.85
N LYS A 238 -30.16 19.61 -56.71
CA LYS A 238 -30.36 18.15 -56.74
C LYS A 238 -31.11 17.62 -55.53
N LEU A 239 -31.00 18.28 -54.38
CA LEU A 239 -31.76 17.97 -53.17
C LEU A 239 -33.16 18.62 -53.15
N GLY A 240 -33.52 19.41 -54.18
CA GLY A 240 -34.80 20.10 -54.25
C GLY A 240 -34.86 21.40 -53.43
N MET A 241 -33.71 21.96 -53.06
CA MET A 241 -33.59 23.23 -52.33
C MET A 241 -33.17 24.35 -53.28
N THR A 242 -33.75 25.54 -53.11
CA THR A 242 -33.34 26.76 -53.80
C THR A 242 -32.43 27.56 -52.89
N VAL A 243 -31.13 27.58 -53.17
CA VAL A 243 -30.13 28.38 -52.44
C VAL A 243 -29.57 29.42 -53.39
N ASP A 244 -29.77 30.69 -53.08
CA ASP A 244 -29.21 31.78 -53.89
C ASP A 244 -27.75 32.02 -53.49
N GLU A 245 -26.94 32.54 -54.43
CA GLU A 245 -25.52 32.86 -54.14
C GLU A 245 -25.35 33.88 -53.00
N ARG A 246 -26.39 34.69 -52.72
CA ARG A 246 -26.42 35.66 -51.61
C ARG A 246 -26.58 34.99 -50.24
N ASP A 247 -27.12 33.77 -50.22
CA ASP A 247 -27.31 32.99 -49.00
C ASP A 247 -26.02 32.27 -48.59
N ILE A 248 -25.00 32.24 -49.48
CA ILE A 248 -23.71 31.61 -49.24
C ILE A 248 -22.70 32.70 -48.87
N VAL A 249 -22.25 32.72 -47.62
CA VAL A 249 -21.23 33.67 -47.15
C VAL A 249 -19.85 33.30 -47.68
N SER A 250 -19.51 32.01 -47.62
CA SER A 250 -18.23 31.48 -48.09
C SER A 250 -18.36 29.99 -48.37
N ALA A 251 -17.70 29.52 -49.44
CA ALA A 251 -17.56 28.11 -49.75
C ALA A 251 -16.09 27.81 -50.06
N VAL A 252 -15.49 26.94 -49.24
CA VAL A 252 -14.06 26.62 -49.32
C VAL A 252 -13.87 25.11 -49.24
N ARG A 253 -12.95 24.57 -50.05
CA ARG A 253 -12.48 23.18 -49.89
C ARG A 253 -11.60 23.10 -48.64
N VAL A 254 -11.96 22.21 -47.72
CA VAL A 254 -11.23 22.01 -46.47
C VAL A 254 -10.47 20.69 -46.55
N GLY A 255 -9.20 20.73 -46.12
CA GLY A 255 -8.31 19.58 -46.13
C GLY A 255 -7.03 19.84 -46.93
N ALA A 256 -5.98 19.08 -46.60
CA ALA A 256 -4.73 19.15 -47.34
C ALA A 256 -4.96 18.77 -48.81
N LEU A 257 -4.49 19.62 -49.72
CA LEU A 257 -4.54 19.35 -51.15
C LEU A 257 -3.84 18.02 -51.40
N ARG A 258 -4.52 17.07 -52.07
CA ARG A 258 -3.84 15.85 -52.46
C ARG A 258 -2.73 16.22 -53.44
N PRO A 259 -1.48 15.78 -53.21
CA PRO A 259 -0.46 15.85 -54.24
C PRO A 259 -1.04 15.15 -55.47
N ALA A 260 -1.03 15.85 -56.61
CA ALA A 260 -1.46 15.24 -57.88
C ALA A 260 -0.68 13.93 -58.03
N ALA A 261 -1.39 12.82 -58.19
CA ALA A 261 -0.86 11.45 -58.16
C ALA A 261 0.08 11.12 -59.36
N GLY A 262 0.77 12.11 -59.93
CA GLY A 262 1.63 11.99 -61.11
C GLY A 262 3.02 12.63 -60.98
N ALA A 263 3.51 12.96 -59.78
CA ALA A 263 4.83 13.59 -59.61
C ALA A 263 5.83 12.81 -58.71
N ALA A 264 5.50 11.61 -58.26
CA ALA A 264 6.44 10.76 -57.52
C ALA A 264 6.27 9.29 -57.93
N GLU A 265 6.87 8.92 -59.07
CA GLU A 265 7.27 7.53 -59.33
C GLU A 265 8.36 7.16 -58.31
N GLY A 266 8.01 6.35 -57.30
CA GLY A 266 8.98 5.93 -56.29
C GLY A 266 8.41 5.17 -55.10
N ALA A 267 7.86 3.98 -55.36
CA ALA A 267 7.80 2.84 -54.45
C ALA A 267 7.20 3.03 -53.02
N ALA A 268 5.87 2.88 -52.92
CA ALA A 268 5.22 2.02 -51.92
C ALA A 268 3.71 1.95 -52.20
N ALA A 269 3.33 1.07 -53.13
CA ALA A 269 1.95 0.74 -53.42
C ALA A 269 1.35 -0.09 -52.27
N ALA A 270 0.70 0.58 -51.33
CA ALA A 270 -0.22 -0.06 -50.38
C ALA A 270 -1.53 0.72 -50.34
N ALA A 271 -2.47 0.30 -51.20
CA ALA A 271 -3.92 0.45 -51.05
C ALA A 271 -4.45 1.75 -50.41
N ALA A 272 -4.09 2.91 -50.95
CA ALA A 272 -4.75 4.16 -50.61
C ALA A 272 -6.13 4.22 -51.30
N ARG A 273 -7.14 3.59 -50.69
CA ARG A 273 -8.55 3.82 -51.06
C ARG A 273 -8.80 5.33 -51.06
N ALA A 274 -9.31 5.86 -52.17
CA ALA A 274 -9.64 7.27 -52.36
C ALA A 274 -10.50 7.76 -51.19
N ARG A 275 -9.86 8.38 -50.19
CA ARG A 275 -10.60 8.97 -49.08
C ARG A 275 -11.23 10.28 -49.57
N PRO A 276 -12.52 10.50 -49.35
CA PRO A 276 -13.20 11.71 -49.80
C PRO A 276 -12.77 12.93 -49.00
N SER A 277 -12.60 14.08 -49.65
CA SER A 277 -12.42 15.38 -49.00
C SER A 277 -13.77 16.06 -48.78
N SER A 278 -13.80 17.05 -47.89
CA SER A 278 -14.99 17.81 -47.55
C SER A 278 -14.89 19.27 -47.99
N CYS A 279 -15.98 19.78 -48.56
CA CYS A 279 -16.22 21.20 -48.73
C CYS A 279 -16.93 21.70 -47.49
N ALA A 280 -16.53 22.86 -46.97
CA ALA A 280 -17.28 23.58 -45.95
C ALA A 280 -17.90 24.82 -46.59
N SER A 281 -19.16 25.08 -46.29
CA SER A 281 -19.86 26.29 -46.70
C SER A 281 -20.56 26.93 -45.51
N ARG A 282 -20.38 28.23 -45.33
CA ARG A 282 -21.10 29.01 -44.33
C ARG A 282 -22.33 29.64 -44.95
N ALA A 283 -23.51 29.30 -44.44
CA ALA A 283 -24.77 29.92 -44.82
C ALA A 283 -24.92 31.28 -44.10
N ALA A 284 -25.61 32.21 -44.75
CA ALA A 284 -26.03 33.46 -44.13
C ALA A 284 -27.20 33.15 -43.17
N PRO A 285 -27.24 33.77 -41.97
CA PRO A 285 -28.35 33.57 -41.05
C PRO A 285 -29.67 34.00 -41.72
N PRO A 286 -30.74 33.19 -41.62
CA PRO A 286 -32.02 33.53 -42.22
C PRO A 286 -32.62 34.75 -41.51
N GLY A 287 -32.66 35.89 -42.19
CA GLY A 287 -33.56 36.99 -41.80
C GLY A 287 -32.96 38.22 -41.12
N THR A 288 -31.67 38.54 -41.26
CA THR A 288 -31.23 39.94 -41.05
C THR A 288 -31.63 40.81 -42.25
N SER A 289 -32.95 41.00 -42.45
CA SER A 289 -33.43 42.15 -43.21
C SER A 289 -32.99 43.39 -42.45
N CYS A 290 -32.21 44.24 -43.12
CA CYS A 290 -31.71 45.51 -42.62
C CYS A 290 -32.85 46.37 -42.03
N CYS A 291 -33.12 46.25 -40.73
CA CYS A 291 -33.81 47.28 -39.99
C CYS A 291 -32.78 48.38 -39.68
N ALA A 292 -33.17 49.62 -39.98
CA ALA A 292 -32.47 50.88 -39.82
C ALA A 292 -31.70 51.03 -38.49
N PRO A 293 -30.69 51.94 -38.43
CA PRO A 293 -29.83 52.08 -37.27
C PRO A 293 -30.61 52.61 -36.06
N CYS A 294 -30.96 51.73 -35.12
CA CYS A 294 -31.38 52.13 -33.79
C CYS A 294 -30.14 52.50 -32.98
N ALA A 295 -30.05 53.78 -32.64
CA ALA A 295 -29.14 54.34 -31.67
C ALA A 295 -29.44 53.76 -30.28
N CYS A 296 -28.74 52.70 -29.89
CA CYS A 296 -28.69 52.26 -28.50
C CYS A 296 -27.37 52.75 -27.90
N ALA A 297 -27.50 53.86 -27.20
CA ALA A 297 -26.45 54.51 -26.45
C ALA A 297 -25.77 53.56 -25.44
N ALA A 298 -24.47 53.76 -25.31
CA ALA A 298 -23.61 53.17 -24.32
C ALA A 298 -24.14 53.37 -22.89
N ALA A 299 -24.20 52.28 -22.12
CA ALA A 299 -24.16 52.31 -20.67
C ALA A 299 -23.55 51.00 -20.16
N SER A 300 -22.22 50.90 -20.22
CA SER A 300 -21.48 49.90 -19.46
C SER A 300 -21.21 50.47 -18.06
N PRO A 301 -21.72 49.87 -16.97
CA PRO A 301 -21.29 50.23 -15.62
C PRO A 301 -19.88 49.70 -15.38
N GLN A 302 -18.94 50.59 -15.05
CA GLN A 302 -17.61 50.19 -14.59
C GLN A 302 -17.72 49.55 -13.20
N PRO A 303 -17.08 48.39 -12.97
CA PRO A 303 -16.94 47.86 -11.61
C PRO A 303 -15.88 48.67 -10.87
N THR A 304 -16.29 49.39 -9.82
CA THR A 304 -15.36 50.03 -8.88
C THR A 304 -14.76 48.96 -7.97
N TRP A 305 -13.50 48.59 -8.22
CA TRP A 305 -12.71 47.76 -7.31
C TRP A 305 -12.24 48.64 -6.15
N ALA A 306 -13.06 48.75 -5.11
CA ALA A 306 -12.68 49.37 -3.85
C ALA A 306 -11.68 48.46 -3.13
N SER A 307 -10.40 48.82 -3.21
CA SER A 307 -9.34 48.27 -2.37
C SER A 307 -9.60 48.65 -0.91
N LYS A 308 -9.90 47.66 -0.07
CA LYS A 308 -9.72 47.78 1.38
C LYS A 308 -8.40 47.10 1.73
N GLU A 309 -7.34 47.91 1.78
CA GLU A 309 -6.19 47.64 2.64
C GLU A 309 -6.72 47.50 4.07
N ASN A 310 -6.52 46.35 4.69
CA ASN A 310 -6.65 46.22 6.13
C ASN A 310 -5.28 45.86 6.70
N GLN A 311 -4.63 46.89 7.23
CA GLN A 311 -3.50 46.80 8.14
C GLN A 311 -3.99 46.27 9.49
N THR A 312 -3.51 45.10 9.90
CA THR A 312 -3.29 44.75 11.31
C THR A 312 -2.06 43.82 11.31
N GLY A 313 -0.91 44.12 11.91
CA GLY A 313 -0.68 44.87 13.14
C GLY A 313 -0.42 43.89 14.28
N SER A 314 0.86 43.58 14.49
CA SER A 314 1.55 43.24 15.75
C SER A 314 0.81 42.50 16.88
N THR A 315 1.33 41.34 17.26
CA THR A 315 2.15 41.11 18.49
C THR A 315 2.77 39.73 18.44
#